data_AF-E2C0S9-F1
#
_entry.id   AF-E2C0S9-F1
#
_cell.length_a   1.000
_cell.length_b   1.000
_cell.length_c   1.000
_cell.angle_alpha   90.00
_cell.angle_beta   90.00
_cell.angle_gamma   90.00
#
_symmetry.space_group_name_H-M   'P 1'
#
loop_
_entity.id
_entity.type
_entity.pdbx_description
1 polymer ?
#
loop_
_entity_poly.entity_id
_entity_poly.type
_entity_poly.pdbx_seq_one_letter_code
_entity_poly.pdbx_strand_id
1 'polypeptide(L)'
;MFAPGLPPTNFLPPARDENPLASLAANLNLNKRSLSPPDANSPEAKKQRLHHSMRMLKDEPVPEGYVRFRFNEDCRYPHCGYREHQTHFHCMRQDCGYSFCDKTRFVQHTARHERLDTLMGGDFQQYRANVPCGRAQCAYTSSLGSMQNKASHFHCLKCDFVCTDTNKVVAHRRQHAKLDSIAAAGFQKFTPSQPCGGVQCQHSGKQTHYHCLQCQYAVLGLAQMSAHKYRHMDT
;
A
#
# COMPACT_ATOMS: atom_id res chain seq x y z
N MET A 1 1.02 16.96 -74.62
CA MET A 1 0.32 18.26 -74.55
C MET A 1 0.62 18.87 -73.19
N PHE A 2 0.78 20.19 -73.14
CA PHE A 2 1.50 20.99 -72.15
C PHE A 2 0.86 21.06 -70.75
N ALA A 3 1.69 21.28 -69.72
CA ALA A 3 1.33 21.65 -68.34
C ALA A 3 0.97 23.17 -68.26
N PRO A 4 0.46 23.77 -67.14
CA PRO A 4 1.03 23.66 -65.78
C PRO A 4 0.04 23.69 -64.59
N GLY A 5 0.45 23.10 -63.46
CA GLY A 5 -0.15 23.29 -62.13
C GLY A 5 0.94 23.59 -61.11
N LEU A 6 0.74 24.65 -60.32
CA LEU A 6 1.67 25.33 -59.40
C LEU A 6 2.00 24.56 -58.09
N PRO A 7 3.05 24.97 -57.33
CA PRO A 7 3.79 24.15 -56.36
C PRO A 7 3.38 24.39 -54.87
N PRO A 8 4.05 23.76 -53.87
CA PRO A 8 3.48 23.39 -52.56
C PRO A 8 3.78 24.42 -51.45
N THR A 9 2.97 24.41 -50.38
CA THR A 9 3.29 25.12 -49.14
C THR A 9 3.26 24.20 -47.93
N ASN A 10 4.43 24.12 -47.30
CA ASN A 10 4.73 23.50 -46.01
C ASN A 10 3.91 24.16 -44.89
N PHE A 11 3.24 23.35 -44.06
CA PHE A 11 2.65 23.76 -42.79
C PHE A 11 3.54 23.27 -41.63
N LEU A 12 4.05 24.21 -40.83
CA LEU A 12 4.61 23.97 -39.49
C LEU A 12 3.96 24.96 -38.48
N PRO A 13 4.04 24.70 -37.17
CA PRO A 13 2.90 24.85 -36.24
C PRO A 13 2.92 26.15 -35.42
N PRO A 14 1.79 26.46 -34.74
CA PRO A 14 1.83 27.21 -33.50
C PRO A 14 1.05 26.50 -32.38
N ALA A 15 1.63 26.39 -31.18
CA ALA A 15 0.89 26.52 -29.93
C ALA A 15 1.87 26.56 -28.75
N ARG A 16 2.01 27.75 -28.17
CA ARG A 16 2.60 27.97 -26.85
C ARG A 16 1.44 28.06 -25.84
N ASP A 17 1.55 27.19 -24.85
CA ASP A 17 1.14 27.28 -23.43
C ASP A 17 0.34 28.51 -22.98
N GLU A 18 -0.85 28.28 -22.43
CA GLU A 18 -1.52 29.18 -21.47
C GLU A 18 -2.21 28.32 -20.39
N ASN A 19 -1.49 28.10 -19.28
CA ASN A 19 -1.96 27.45 -18.06
C ASN A 19 -2.50 28.50 -17.07
N PRO A 20 -3.76 28.43 -16.60
CA PRO A 20 -4.40 29.50 -15.82
C PRO A 20 -4.03 29.45 -14.33
N LEU A 21 -2.76 29.73 -13.98
CA LEU A 21 -2.34 29.82 -12.58
C LEU A 21 -1.24 30.88 -12.31
N ALA A 22 -1.23 31.98 -13.08
CA ALA A 22 -0.21 33.03 -12.98
C ALA A 22 -0.68 34.38 -12.40
N SER A 23 -1.94 34.50 -11.93
CA SER A 23 -2.52 35.81 -11.56
C SER A 23 -2.73 36.06 -10.06
N LEU A 24 -1.91 35.50 -9.16
CA LEU A 24 -1.98 35.80 -7.72
C LEU A 24 -0.65 36.30 -7.10
N ALA A 25 0.37 36.59 -7.91
CA ALA A 25 1.71 36.96 -7.43
C ALA A 25 2.07 38.46 -7.59
N ALA A 26 1.07 39.34 -7.73
CA ALA A 26 1.29 40.78 -7.76
C ALA A 26 0.27 41.44 -6.85
N ASN A 27 0.64 41.73 -5.58
CA ASN A 27 0.09 42.86 -4.78
C ASN A 27 0.57 42.95 -3.32
N LEU A 28 1.82 42.61 -2.98
CA LEU A 28 2.36 42.99 -1.65
C LEU A 28 3.83 43.43 -1.74
N ASN A 29 4.06 44.62 -2.30
CA ASN A 29 5.34 45.31 -2.12
C ASN A 29 5.21 46.84 -2.08
N LEU A 30 4.51 47.37 -1.07
CA LEU A 30 4.64 48.80 -0.73
C LEU A 30 4.48 49.04 0.77
N ASN A 31 5.59 48.95 1.51
CA ASN A 31 5.95 49.89 2.59
C ASN A 31 7.36 49.61 3.12
N LYS A 32 8.37 50.14 2.44
CA LYS A 32 9.72 50.32 3.00
C LYS A 32 9.73 51.65 3.76
N ARG A 33 9.63 51.60 5.09
CA ARG A 33 10.13 52.67 5.97
C ARG A 33 11.48 52.26 6.53
N SER A 34 12.44 53.17 6.38
CA SER A 34 13.85 53.09 6.69
C SER A 34 14.11 52.84 8.17
N LEU A 35 14.73 51.72 8.52
CA LEU A 35 15.42 51.51 9.79
C LEU A 35 16.67 50.67 9.53
N SER A 36 17.81 51.15 10.04
CA SER A 36 19.15 50.58 9.92
C SER A 36 19.21 49.09 10.37
N PRO A 37 20.13 48.28 9.84
CA PRO A 37 20.21 46.86 10.19
C PRO A 37 20.67 46.69 11.66
N PRO A 38 19.98 45.88 12.48
CA PRO A 38 20.49 45.55 13.81
C PRO A 38 21.64 44.53 13.68
N ASP A 39 22.70 44.74 14.45
CA ASP A 39 23.87 43.87 14.55
C ASP A 39 23.48 42.40 14.81
N ALA A 40 23.78 41.53 13.84
CA ALA A 40 23.43 40.11 13.84
C ALA A 40 24.20 39.27 14.89
N ASN A 41 25.07 39.90 15.70
CA ASN A 41 25.90 39.24 16.71
C ASN A 41 25.61 39.71 18.16
N SER A 42 24.41 40.23 18.43
CA SER A 42 23.98 40.48 19.81
C SER A 42 23.51 39.19 20.51
N PRO A 43 23.86 38.95 21.79
CA PRO A 43 23.42 37.78 22.56
C PRO A 43 21.88 37.65 22.64
N GLU A 44 21.16 38.77 22.54
CA GLU A 44 19.70 38.81 22.52
C GLU A 44 19.11 38.33 21.20
N ALA A 45 19.76 38.58 20.06
CA ALA A 45 19.36 38.06 18.75
C ALA A 45 19.56 36.54 18.64
N LYS A 46 20.61 36.00 19.28
CA LYS A 46 20.82 34.54 19.44
C LYS A 46 19.74 33.91 20.33
N LYS A 47 19.38 34.55 21.44
CA LYS A 47 18.31 34.08 22.33
C LYS A 47 16.93 34.17 21.67
N GLN A 48 16.68 35.21 20.88
CA GLN A 48 15.46 35.37 20.09
C GLN A 48 15.38 34.38 18.92
N ARG A 49 16.50 34.01 18.27
CA ARG A 49 16.53 32.95 17.25
C ARG A 49 16.30 31.55 17.83
N LEU A 50 16.86 31.25 19.00
CA LEU A 50 16.60 29.99 19.72
C LEU A 50 15.15 29.94 20.23
N HIS A 51 14.63 31.07 20.71
CA HIS A 51 13.24 31.18 21.13
C HIS A 51 12.27 31.18 19.93
N HIS A 52 12.67 31.70 18.78
CA HIS A 52 11.91 31.64 17.53
C HIS A 52 11.99 30.26 16.89
N SER A 53 13.11 29.53 16.97
CA SER A 53 13.16 28.11 16.56
C SER A 53 12.30 27.24 17.48
N MET A 54 12.22 27.57 18.77
CA MET A 54 11.31 26.94 19.72
C MET A 54 9.84 27.35 19.54
N ARG A 55 9.56 28.58 19.10
CA ARG A 55 8.19 29.12 18.86
C ARG A 55 7.66 28.91 17.44
N MET A 56 8.52 28.61 16.47
CA MET A 56 8.17 28.18 15.10
C MET A 56 7.90 26.66 15.02
N LEU A 57 7.83 25.98 16.17
CA LEU A 57 6.94 24.83 16.34
C LEU A 57 5.52 25.36 16.64
N LYS A 58 5.03 26.31 15.84
CA LYS A 58 3.61 26.64 15.87
C LYS A 58 2.90 25.39 15.41
N ASP A 59 2.24 24.75 16.38
CA ASP A 59 1.36 23.59 16.32
C ASP A 59 0.59 23.47 14.99
N GLU A 60 1.26 23.02 13.95
CA GLU A 60 0.55 22.27 12.93
C GLU A 60 0.36 20.90 13.56
N PRO A 61 -0.89 20.51 13.85
CA PRO A 61 -1.17 19.29 14.59
C PRO A 61 -0.48 18.14 13.87
N VAL A 62 0.28 17.35 14.64
CA VAL A 62 0.86 16.12 14.12
C VAL A 62 -0.30 15.31 13.53
N PRO A 63 -0.20 14.85 12.25
CA PRO A 63 -1.28 14.10 11.65
C PRO A 63 -1.72 12.94 12.54
N GLU A 64 -3.02 12.67 12.56
CA GLU A 64 -3.59 11.59 13.37
C GLU A 64 -2.89 10.25 13.05
N GLY A 65 -2.58 9.46 14.07
CA GLY A 65 -1.81 8.22 13.93
C GLY A 65 -0.29 8.39 13.97
N TYR A 66 0.22 9.57 14.28
CA TYR A 66 1.63 9.81 14.54
C TYR A 66 1.85 10.49 15.90
N VAL A 67 3.01 10.22 16.49
CA VAL A 67 3.47 10.86 17.73
C VAL A 67 4.83 11.51 17.49
N ARG A 68 5.02 12.71 18.05
CA ARG A 68 6.29 13.45 18.00
C ARG A 68 6.99 13.31 19.35
N PHE A 69 8.28 12.99 19.32
CA PHE A 69 9.16 13.06 20.48
C PHE A 69 10.23 14.13 20.24
N ARG A 70 10.50 14.93 21.27
CA ARG A 70 11.57 15.93 21.23
C ARG A 70 12.94 15.26 21.43
N PHE A 71 14.00 15.98 21.07
CA PHE A 71 15.38 15.49 21.25
C PHE A 71 15.73 15.17 22.71
N ASN A 72 15.04 15.77 23.68
CA ASN A 72 15.23 15.54 25.11
C ASN A 72 14.21 14.57 25.71
N GLU A 73 13.39 13.91 24.88
CA GLU A 73 12.33 13.01 25.30
C GLU A 73 12.63 11.58 24.87
N ASP A 74 12.54 10.64 25.80
CA ASP A 74 12.78 9.24 25.52
C ASP A 74 11.53 8.60 24.90
N CYS A 75 11.62 8.23 23.63
CA CYS A 75 10.49 7.63 22.91
C CYS A 75 10.20 6.18 23.33
N ARG A 76 11.08 5.51 24.09
CA ARG A 76 10.96 4.12 24.55
C ARG A 76 10.76 3.05 23.45
N TYR A 77 10.85 3.41 22.17
CA TYR A 77 10.75 2.46 21.07
C TYR A 77 12.04 1.64 20.94
N PRO A 78 11.99 0.31 21.08
CA PRO A 78 13.14 -0.55 20.82
C PRO A 78 13.52 -0.39 19.35
N HIS A 79 14.77 -0.01 19.08
CA HIS A 79 15.33 0.26 17.75
C HIS A 79 15.01 1.63 17.11
N CYS A 80 14.68 2.67 17.88
CA CYS A 80 14.65 4.04 17.34
C CYS A 80 16.07 4.58 17.11
N GLY A 81 16.44 4.81 15.85
CA GLY A 81 17.76 5.36 15.49
C GLY A 81 17.94 6.86 15.77
N TYR A 82 16.88 7.56 16.19
CA TYR A 82 16.88 9.00 16.46
C TYR A 82 16.72 9.35 17.93
N ARG A 83 16.75 8.33 18.79
CA ARG A 83 16.63 8.46 20.25
C ARG A 83 17.67 9.45 20.76
N GLU A 84 17.23 10.46 21.50
CA GLU A 84 18.06 11.50 22.14
C GLU A 84 18.95 12.34 21.19
N HIS A 85 18.88 12.10 19.87
CA HIS A 85 19.72 12.78 18.88
C HIS A 85 18.99 13.94 18.19
N GLN A 86 17.68 13.82 17.98
CA GLN A 86 16.88 14.83 17.30
C GLN A 86 15.38 14.65 17.54
N THR A 87 14.61 15.72 17.35
CA THR A 87 13.15 15.64 17.32
C THR A 87 12.73 14.73 16.17
N HIS A 88 11.89 13.76 16.45
CA HIS A 88 11.48 12.73 15.48
C HIS A 88 10.03 12.31 15.69
N PHE A 89 9.52 11.55 14.73
CA PHE A 89 8.13 11.11 14.66
C PHE A 89 8.09 9.59 14.55
N HIS A 90 7.09 8.99 15.20
CA HIS A 90 6.77 7.57 15.07
C HIS A 90 5.36 7.39 14.53
N CYS A 91 5.19 6.40 13.67
CA CYS A 91 3.86 5.92 13.31
C CYS A 91 3.29 5.10 14.48
N MET A 92 2.10 5.47 14.94
CA MET A 92 1.37 4.78 16.03
C MET A 92 0.61 3.54 15.54
N ARG A 93 0.63 3.26 14.24
CA ARG A 93 -0.04 2.09 13.68
C ARG A 93 0.58 0.80 14.24
N GLN A 94 -0.29 -0.13 14.63
CA GLN A 94 0.11 -1.44 15.16
C GLN A 94 1.12 -2.10 14.23
N ASP A 95 2.18 -2.64 14.83
CA ASP A 95 3.27 -3.34 14.15
C ASP A 95 4.02 -2.54 13.06
N CYS A 96 3.77 -1.23 12.89
CA CYS A 96 4.51 -0.43 11.93
C CYS A 96 5.88 -0.04 12.46
N GLY A 97 5.97 0.58 13.65
CA GLY A 97 7.23 0.94 14.31
C GLY A 97 8.22 1.67 13.41
N TYR A 98 7.73 2.52 12.49
CA TYR A 98 8.55 3.32 11.60
C TYR A 98 8.78 4.70 12.20
N SER A 99 10.04 5.14 12.21
CA SER A 99 10.45 6.43 12.76
C SER A 99 11.20 7.28 11.74
N PHE A 100 11.00 8.59 11.76
CA PHE A 100 11.69 9.54 10.87
C PHE A 100 11.78 10.94 11.51
N CYS A 101 12.73 11.76 11.10
CA CYS A 101 12.90 13.14 11.58
C CYS A 101 12.24 14.20 10.69
N ASP A 102 11.93 13.86 9.45
CA ASP A 102 11.49 14.83 8.45
C ASP A 102 9.97 14.88 8.33
N LYS A 103 9.40 16.07 8.46
CA LYS A 103 7.95 16.28 8.34
C LYS A 103 7.40 15.90 6.96
N THR A 104 8.19 16.00 5.90
CA THR A 104 7.76 15.65 4.53
C THR A 104 7.46 14.15 4.36
N ARG A 105 7.96 13.30 5.27
CA ARG A 105 7.79 11.84 5.20
C ARG A 105 6.39 11.36 5.57
N PHE A 106 5.58 12.20 6.24
CA PHE A 106 4.20 11.86 6.63
C PHE A 106 3.37 11.40 5.44
N VAL A 107 3.35 12.21 4.37
CA VAL A 107 2.50 11.94 3.20
C VAL A 107 2.91 10.62 2.54
N GLN A 108 4.21 10.43 2.29
CA GLN A 108 4.70 9.20 1.65
C GLN A 108 4.46 7.96 2.53
N HIS A 109 4.58 8.09 3.85
CA HIS A 109 4.36 6.99 4.78
C HIS A 109 2.88 6.63 4.93
N THR A 110 1.99 7.62 5.06
CA THR A 110 0.54 7.40 5.08
C THR A 110 0.06 6.77 3.78
N ALA A 111 0.50 7.29 2.63
CA ALA A 111 0.16 6.72 1.31
C ALA A 111 0.65 5.27 1.17
N ARG A 112 1.78 4.92 1.78
CA ARG A 112 2.26 3.52 1.82
C ARG A 112 1.29 2.62 2.60
N HIS A 113 0.78 3.08 3.74
CA HIS A 113 -0.19 2.32 4.52
C HIS A 113 -1.50 2.13 3.77
N GLU A 114 -2.05 3.18 3.19
CA GLU A 114 -3.26 3.12 2.37
C GLU A 114 -3.11 2.12 1.21
N ARG A 115 -1.95 2.16 0.53
CA ARG A 115 -1.64 1.21 -0.53
C ARG A 115 -1.58 -0.23 -0.01
N LEU A 116 -0.91 -0.47 1.12
CA LEU A 116 -0.81 -1.81 1.71
C LEU A 116 -2.17 -2.35 2.16
N ASP A 117 -3.00 -1.50 2.77
CA ASP A 117 -4.35 -1.85 3.21
C ASP A 117 -5.24 -2.24 2.04
N THR A 118 -5.16 -1.49 0.95
CA THR A 118 -5.87 -1.79 -0.31
C THR A 118 -5.39 -3.10 -0.93
N LEU A 119 -4.09 -3.39 -0.86
CA LEU A 119 -3.49 -4.63 -1.41
C LEU A 119 -3.83 -5.86 -0.57
N MET A 120 -3.87 -5.74 0.76
CA MET A 120 -4.20 -6.84 1.65
C MET A 120 -5.71 -7.08 1.71
N GLY A 121 -6.52 -6.02 1.63
CA GLY A 121 -7.98 -6.10 1.61
C GLY A 121 -8.59 -6.77 2.85
N GLY A 122 -7.86 -6.78 3.97
CA GLY A 122 -8.26 -7.46 5.21
C GLY A 122 -8.06 -8.98 5.21
N ASP A 123 -7.72 -9.59 4.07
CA ASP A 123 -7.51 -11.05 3.96
C ASP A 123 -6.09 -11.50 4.34
N PHE A 124 -5.21 -10.52 4.61
CA PHE A 124 -3.81 -10.73 4.90
C PHE A 124 -3.34 -9.90 6.09
N GLN A 125 -2.37 -10.44 6.81
CA GLN A 125 -1.67 -9.77 7.89
C GLN A 125 -0.16 -9.76 7.61
N GLN A 126 0.45 -8.57 7.72
CA GLN A 126 1.89 -8.39 7.57
C GLN A 126 2.58 -8.51 8.94
N TYR A 127 3.68 -9.25 8.96
CA TYR A 127 4.57 -9.35 10.11
C TYR A 127 5.94 -8.81 9.74
N ARG A 128 6.45 -7.88 10.56
CA ARG A 128 7.80 -7.36 10.38
C ARG A 128 8.83 -8.42 10.78
N ALA A 129 10.03 -8.30 10.25
CA ALA A 129 11.14 -9.20 10.57
C ALA A 129 11.45 -9.34 12.07
N ASN A 130 11.17 -8.28 12.84
CA ASN A 130 11.43 -8.23 14.28
C ASN A 130 10.18 -8.56 15.12
N VAL A 131 9.04 -8.82 14.48
CA VAL A 131 7.77 -9.13 15.15
C VAL A 131 7.45 -10.61 14.89
N PRO A 132 7.45 -11.48 15.91
CA PRO A 132 7.13 -12.89 15.72
C PRO A 132 5.67 -13.03 15.31
N CYS A 133 5.39 -13.84 14.28
CA CYS A 133 4.02 -14.08 13.84
C CYS A 133 3.26 -15.14 14.67
N GLY A 134 3.94 -15.80 15.60
CA GLY A 134 3.33 -16.75 16.54
C GLY A 134 2.86 -18.08 15.93
N ARG A 135 2.93 -18.27 14.61
CA ARG A 135 2.59 -19.55 13.96
C ARG A 135 3.74 -20.53 14.06
N ALA A 136 3.54 -21.64 14.78
CA ALA A 136 4.56 -22.68 15.01
C ALA A 136 5.24 -23.22 13.73
N GLN A 137 4.51 -23.23 12.60
CA GLN A 137 4.99 -23.73 11.30
C GLN A 137 5.29 -22.62 10.29
N CYS A 138 5.42 -21.36 10.70
CA CYS A 138 5.83 -20.33 9.77
C CYS A 138 7.32 -20.46 9.44
N ALA A 139 7.64 -20.74 8.17
CA ALA A 139 9.02 -20.82 7.68
C ALA A 139 9.87 -19.57 8.00
N TYR A 140 9.23 -18.43 8.27
CA TYR A 140 9.86 -17.14 8.56
C TYR A 140 9.86 -16.78 10.06
N THR A 141 9.18 -17.54 10.94
CA THR A 141 9.21 -17.28 12.40
C THR A 141 10.39 -17.97 13.09
N SER A 142 10.87 -19.08 12.55
CA SER A 142 11.80 -19.98 13.24
C SER A 142 13.26 -19.51 13.23
N SER A 143 13.58 -18.41 12.54
CA SER A 143 14.94 -17.83 12.49
C SER A 143 15.17 -16.73 13.52
N LEU A 144 14.54 -16.80 14.71
CA LEU A 144 14.87 -15.91 15.84
C LEU A 144 16.29 -16.14 16.42
N GLY A 145 17.07 -17.06 15.85
CA GLY A 145 18.48 -17.30 16.17
C GLY A 145 19.39 -17.66 14.97
N SER A 146 18.87 -17.71 13.75
CA SER A 146 19.68 -17.97 12.54
C SER A 146 19.67 -16.75 11.63
N MET A 147 20.87 -16.24 11.35
CA MET A 147 21.17 -14.91 10.80
C MET A 147 20.59 -14.61 9.40
N GLN A 148 19.87 -15.53 8.76
CA GLN A 148 19.64 -15.47 7.32
C GLN A 148 18.24 -15.02 6.87
N ASN A 149 17.20 -15.05 7.71
CA ASN A 149 15.85 -14.68 7.27
C ASN A 149 15.16 -13.67 8.20
N LYS A 150 15.66 -12.43 8.18
CA LYS A 150 15.04 -11.24 8.81
C LYS A 150 14.19 -10.47 7.79
N ALA A 151 13.35 -11.16 7.03
CA ALA A 151 12.47 -10.52 6.06
C ALA A 151 11.05 -10.37 6.62
N SER A 152 10.41 -9.24 6.33
CA SER A 152 8.98 -9.06 6.62
C SER A 152 8.17 -9.97 5.69
N HIS A 153 7.09 -10.57 6.19
CA HIS A 153 6.28 -11.53 5.45
C HIS A 153 4.77 -11.28 5.68
N PHE A 154 3.94 -11.89 4.86
CA PHE A 154 2.49 -11.76 4.81
C PHE A 154 1.84 -13.14 4.97
N HIS A 155 0.89 -13.24 5.88
CA HIS A 155 0.06 -14.43 6.07
C HIS A 155 -1.33 -14.18 5.50
N CYS A 156 -1.87 -15.16 4.79
CA CYS A 156 -3.30 -15.19 4.53
C CYS A 156 -4.06 -15.55 5.82
N LEU A 157 -5.23 -14.94 6.02
CA LEU A 157 -6.14 -15.23 7.12
C LEU A 157 -7.20 -16.28 6.76
N LYS A 158 -7.33 -16.62 5.47
CA LYS A 158 -8.27 -17.65 4.98
C LYS A 158 -7.63 -19.02 4.78
N CYS A 159 -6.31 -19.09 4.67
CA CYS A 159 -5.57 -20.34 4.49
C CYS A 159 -4.13 -20.25 5.04
N ASP A 160 -3.39 -21.36 4.98
CA ASP A 160 -2.01 -21.45 5.46
C ASP A 160 -0.95 -20.82 4.53
N PHE A 161 -1.37 -20.07 3.50
CA PHE A 161 -0.45 -19.43 2.58
C PHE A 161 0.36 -18.31 3.24
N VAL A 162 1.67 -18.29 2.96
CA VAL A 162 2.62 -17.30 3.44
C VAL A 162 3.48 -16.82 2.27
N CYS A 163 3.77 -15.52 2.21
CA CYS A 163 4.66 -14.97 1.19
C CYS A 163 5.41 -13.73 1.70
N THR A 164 6.51 -13.37 1.05
CA THR A 164 7.28 -12.14 1.37
C THR A 164 7.00 -11.00 0.39
N ASP A 165 6.35 -11.29 -0.74
CA ASP A 165 6.16 -10.35 -1.84
C ASP A 165 4.74 -9.80 -1.91
N THR A 166 4.59 -8.47 -1.99
CA THR A 166 3.29 -7.81 -2.17
C THR A 166 2.58 -8.20 -3.46
N ASN A 167 3.32 -8.57 -4.51
CA ASN A 167 2.72 -9.01 -5.78
C ASN A 167 2.00 -10.36 -5.63
N LYS A 168 2.52 -11.25 -4.77
CA LYS A 168 1.90 -12.56 -4.52
C LYS A 168 0.61 -12.42 -3.71
N VAL A 169 0.54 -11.44 -2.80
CA VAL A 169 -0.66 -11.14 -1.99
C VAL A 169 -1.88 -10.89 -2.88
N VAL A 170 -1.77 -10.01 -3.89
CA VAL A 170 -2.90 -9.67 -4.76
C VAL A 170 -3.33 -10.86 -5.62
N ALA A 171 -2.37 -11.59 -6.20
CA ALA A 171 -2.66 -12.76 -7.02
C ALA A 171 -3.39 -13.84 -6.20
N HIS A 172 -2.92 -14.09 -4.97
CA HIS A 172 -3.53 -15.04 -4.07
C HIS A 172 -4.92 -14.59 -3.59
N ARG A 173 -5.11 -13.30 -3.28
CA ARG A 173 -6.43 -12.76 -2.94
C ARG A 173 -7.43 -12.96 -4.09
N ARG A 174 -7.02 -12.69 -5.33
CA ARG A 174 -7.86 -12.95 -6.52
C ARG A 174 -8.21 -14.43 -6.67
N GLN A 175 -7.32 -15.33 -6.28
CA GLN A 175 -7.61 -16.76 -6.25
C GLN A 175 -8.72 -17.08 -5.23
N HIS A 176 -8.66 -16.52 -4.02
CA HIS A 176 -9.76 -16.66 -3.04
C HIS A 176 -11.07 -16.09 -3.59
N ALA A 177 -11.07 -14.88 -4.13
CA ALA A 177 -12.27 -14.27 -4.72
C ALA A 177 -12.89 -15.15 -5.83
N LYS A 178 -12.05 -15.80 -6.64
CA LYS A 178 -12.51 -16.75 -7.66
C LYS A 178 -13.15 -18.00 -7.03
N LEU A 179 -12.53 -18.57 -6.00
CA LEU A 179 -13.06 -19.74 -5.29
C LEU A 179 -14.38 -19.42 -4.59
N ASP A 180 -14.47 -18.25 -3.93
CA ASP A 180 -15.67 -17.76 -3.27
C ASP A 180 -16.81 -17.54 -4.27
N SER A 181 -16.49 -16.99 -5.46
CA SER A 181 -17.47 -16.83 -6.55
C SER A 181 -18.00 -18.17 -7.07
N ILE A 182 -17.13 -19.18 -7.20
CA ILE A 182 -17.52 -20.54 -7.59
C ILE A 182 -18.42 -21.18 -6.52
N ALA A 183 -18.05 -21.04 -5.24
CA ALA A 183 -18.82 -21.54 -4.11
C ALA A 183 -20.20 -20.87 -4.02
N ALA A 184 -20.26 -19.54 -4.19
CA ALA A 184 -21.50 -18.78 -4.21
C ALA A 184 -22.42 -19.16 -5.40
N ALA A 185 -21.85 -19.63 -6.51
CA ALA A 185 -22.61 -20.19 -7.62
C ALA A 185 -23.18 -21.60 -7.32
N GLY A 186 -22.89 -22.17 -6.15
CA GLY A 186 -23.35 -23.50 -5.74
C GLY A 186 -22.44 -24.63 -6.23
N PHE A 187 -21.16 -24.36 -6.45
CA PHE A 187 -20.21 -25.37 -6.94
C PHE A 187 -18.94 -25.44 -6.09
N GLN A 188 -18.31 -26.61 -6.06
CA GLN A 188 -17.00 -26.83 -5.45
C GLN A 188 -15.97 -27.22 -6.51
N LYS A 189 -14.82 -26.54 -6.51
CA LYS A 189 -13.72 -26.81 -7.45
C LYS A 189 -12.79 -27.89 -6.91
N PHE A 190 -12.38 -28.82 -7.77
CA PHE A 190 -11.34 -29.81 -7.50
C PHE A 190 -10.23 -29.69 -8.53
N THR A 191 -8.98 -29.72 -8.07
CA THR A 191 -7.79 -29.80 -8.95
C THR A 191 -7.44 -31.26 -9.24
N PRO A 192 -6.62 -31.55 -10.27
CA PRO A 192 -6.16 -32.91 -10.55
C PRO A 192 -5.41 -33.54 -9.36
N SER A 193 -4.82 -32.70 -8.51
CA SER A 193 -4.12 -33.11 -7.29
C SER A 193 -5.05 -33.48 -6.12
N GLN A 194 -6.34 -33.12 -6.18
CA GLN A 194 -7.29 -33.36 -5.11
C GLN A 194 -8.35 -34.37 -5.57
N PRO A 195 -8.47 -35.54 -4.92
CA PRO A 195 -9.56 -36.46 -5.20
C PRO A 195 -10.88 -35.85 -4.72
N CYS A 196 -11.92 -35.90 -5.56
CA CYS A 196 -13.21 -35.29 -5.23
C CYS A 196 -14.15 -36.19 -4.41
N GLY A 197 -13.77 -37.44 -4.14
CA GLY A 197 -14.57 -38.39 -3.37
C GLY A 197 -15.89 -38.83 -4.02
N GLY A 198 -16.24 -38.30 -5.20
CA GLY A 198 -17.45 -38.66 -5.92
C GLY A 198 -17.39 -40.11 -6.41
N VAL A 199 -18.35 -40.93 -5.97
CA VAL A 199 -18.42 -42.38 -6.21
C VAL A 199 -18.36 -42.76 -7.70
N GLN A 200 -18.71 -41.83 -8.61
CA GLN A 200 -18.65 -42.02 -10.06
C GLN A 200 -18.05 -40.82 -10.82
N CYS A 201 -17.14 -40.06 -10.22
CA CYS A 201 -16.53 -38.93 -10.93
C CYS A 201 -15.42 -39.39 -11.88
N GLN A 202 -15.71 -39.42 -13.19
CA GLN A 202 -14.76 -39.82 -14.24
C GLN A 202 -13.54 -38.88 -14.37
N HIS A 203 -13.65 -37.66 -13.82
CA HIS A 203 -12.65 -36.60 -13.92
C HIS A 203 -11.73 -36.51 -12.70
N SER A 204 -12.01 -37.27 -11.65
CA SER A 204 -11.19 -37.33 -10.44
C SER A 204 -9.76 -37.72 -10.77
N GLY A 205 -8.78 -36.97 -10.27
CA GLY A 205 -7.35 -37.22 -10.50
C GLY A 205 -6.85 -36.93 -11.93
N LYS A 206 -7.72 -36.60 -12.89
CA LYS A 206 -7.34 -36.39 -14.31
C LYS A 206 -7.28 -34.92 -14.68
N GLN A 207 -8.30 -34.16 -14.30
CA GLN A 207 -8.42 -32.76 -14.70
C GLN A 207 -9.17 -31.92 -13.66
N THR A 208 -8.99 -30.60 -13.75
CA THR A 208 -9.77 -29.67 -12.93
C THR A 208 -11.25 -29.77 -13.32
N HIS A 209 -12.11 -29.96 -12.33
CA HIS A 209 -13.55 -30.05 -12.53
C HIS A 209 -14.27 -29.41 -11.34
N TYR A 210 -15.58 -29.21 -11.48
CA TYR A 210 -16.43 -28.54 -10.50
C TYR A 210 -17.67 -29.40 -10.24
N HIS A 211 -18.00 -29.63 -8.98
CA HIS A 211 -19.21 -30.35 -8.60
C HIS A 211 -20.29 -29.38 -8.14
N CYS A 212 -21.52 -29.55 -8.61
CA CYS A 212 -22.66 -28.84 -8.06
C CYS A 212 -22.97 -29.33 -6.64
N LEU A 213 -23.15 -28.42 -5.70
CA LEU A 213 -23.44 -28.75 -4.31
C LEU A 213 -24.85 -29.32 -4.11
N GLN A 214 -25.78 -29.08 -5.04
CA GLN A 214 -27.17 -29.56 -4.95
C GLN A 214 -27.34 -31.00 -5.47
N CYS A 215 -26.78 -31.33 -6.64
CA CYS A 215 -26.98 -32.63 -7.28
C CYS A 215 -25.68 -33.43 -7.54
N GLN A 216 -24.53 -32.94 -7.07
CA GLN A 216 -23.21 -33.56 -7.24
C GLN A 216 -22.76 -33.76 -8.69
N TYR A 217 -23.46 -33.19 -9.66
CA TYR A 217 -23.10 -33.26 -11.07
C TYR A 217 -21.76 -32.55 -11.35
N ALA A 218 -20.89 -33.21 -12.11
CA ALA A 218 -19.56 -32.71 -12.43
C ALA A 218 -19.56 -31.95 -13.76
N VAL A 219 -19.01 -30.75 -13.76
CA VAL A 219 -18.77 -29.91 -14.94
C VAL A 219 -17.29 -29.54 -15.04
N LEU A 220 -16.82 -29.23 -16.25
CA LEU A 220 -15.39 -29.02 -16.54
C LEU A 220 -14.98 -27.55 -16.63
N GLY A 221 -15.94 -26.64 -16.84
CA GLY A 221 -15.64 -25.22 -17.01
C GLY A 221 -16.76 -24.30 -16.56
N LEU A 222 -16.42 -23.02 -16.39
CA LEU A 222 -17.34 -21.97 -15.93
C LEU A 222 -18.59 -21.85 -16.83
N ALA A 223 -18.44 -21.96 -18.15
CA ALA A 223 -19.57 -21.90 -19.07
C ALA A 223 -20.60 -23.00 -18.79
N GLN A 224 -20.12 -24.21 -18.48
CA GLN A 224 -20.98 -25.35 -18.14
C GLN A 224 -21.64 -25.19 -16.76
N MET A 225 -20.95 -24.54 -15.81
CA MET A 225 -21.54 -24.21 -14.50
C MET A 225 -22.74 -23.28 -14.64
N SER A 226 -22.60 -22.20 -15.40
CA SER A 226 -23.69 -21.25 -15.65
C SER A 226 -24.88 -21.92 -16.34
N ALA A 227 -24.62 -22.77 -17.35
CA ALA A 227 -25.66 -23.52 -18.04
C ALA A 227 -26.37 -24.52 -17.10
N HIS A 228 -25.62 -25.20 -16.22
CA HIS A 228 -26.17 -26.14 -15.25
C HIS A 228 -27.06 -25.46 -14.21
N LYS A 229 -26.76 -24.21 -13.81
CA LYS A 229 -27.56 -23.47 -12.84
C LYS A 229 -29.03 -23.34 -13.25
N TYR A 230 -29.32 -23.21 -14.55
CA TYR A 230 -30.70 -23.14 -15.05
C TYR A 230 -31.51 -24.42 -14.84
N ARG A 231 -30.85 -25.58 -14.72
CA ARG A 231 -31.53 -26.86 -14.43
C ARG A 231 -32.13 -26.92 -13.03
N HIS A 232 -31.63 -26.09 -12.11
CA HIS A 232 -32.13 -25.99 -10.73
C HIS A 232 -33.06 -24.80 -10.52
N MET A 233 -33.34 -24.02 -11.57
CA MET A 233 -34.30 -22.91 -11.48
C MET A 233 -35.74 -23.33 -11.79
N ASP A 234 -35.95 -24.54 -12.30
CA ASP A 234 -37.25 -25.08 -12.72
C ASP A 234 -37.84 -26.09 -11.71
N THR A 235 -37.21 -26.24 -10.54
CA THR A 235 -37.60 -27.15 -9.44
C THR A 235 -37.72 -26.38 -8.14
#